data_AF-A0A7C5WHF8-F1
#
_entry.id   AF-A0A7C5WHF8-F1
#
_cell.length_a   1.000
_cell.length_b   1.000
_cell.length_c   1.000
_cell.angle_alpha   90.00
_cell.angle_beta   90.00
_cell.angle_gamma   90.00
#
_symmetry.space_group_name_H-M   'P 1'
#
loop_
_entity.id
_entity.type
_entity.pdbx_description
1 polymer ?
#
loop_
_entity_poly.entity_id
_entity_poly.type
_entity_poly.pdbx_seq_one_letter_code
_entity_poly.pdbx_strand_id
1 'polypeptide(L)' 'PVIVQEIEDILHQIRRLGITTILVEQNAVAALNLADRAAILDMGRIVYDGDAKEVLADEELRQRYLAL' A
#
# COMPACT_ATOMS: atom_id res chain seq x y z
N PRO A 1 2.69 11.73 11.14
CA PRO A 1 2.06 13.01 11.56
C PRO A 1 0.55 12.77 11.71
N VAL A 2 -0.16 13.59 12.50
CA VAL A 2 -1.59 13.39 12.82
C VAL A 2 -2.46 13.11 11.58
N ILE A 3 -2.18 13.80 10.48
CA ILE A 3 -2.90 13.66 9.20
C ILE A 3 -2.89 12.22 8.66
N VAL A 4 -1.79 11.47 8.80
CA VAL A 4 -1.70 10.09 8.30
C VAL A 4 -2.66 9.17 9.06
N GLN A 5 -2.77 9.38 10.37
CA GLN A 5 -3.62 8.58 11.23
C GLN A 5 -5.10 8.90 11.01
N GLU A 6 -5.44 10.16 10.76
CA GLU A 6 -6.80 10.54 10.34
C GLU A 6 -7.20 9.92 9.00
N ILE A 7 -6.28 9.88 8.02
CA ILE A 7 -6.54 9.22 6.72
C ILE A 7 -6.78 7.72 6.92
N GLU A 8 -5.96 7.07 7.75
CA GLU A 8 -6.12 5.65 8.10
C GLU A 8 -7.49 5.37 8.72
N ASP A 9 -7.93 6.19 9.68
CA ASP A 9 -9.23 6.06 10.33
C ASP A 9 -10.39 6.20 9.33
N ILE A 10 -10.31 7.17 8.41
CA ILE A 10 -11.31 7.37 7.34
C ILE A 10 -11.36 6.15 6.41
N LEU A 11 -10.20 5.63 5.99
CA LEU A 11 -10.13 4.45 5.13
C LEU A 11 -10.71 3.21 5.82
N HIS A 12 -10.50 3.06 7.14
CA HIS A 12 -11.14 1.99 7.91
C HIS A 12 -12.66 2.16 8.04
N GLN A 13 -13.18 3.38 8.14
CA GLN A 13 -14.62 3.63 8.08
C GLN A 13 -15.19 3.25 6.72
N ILE A 14 -14.57 3.68 5.61
CA ILE A 14 -15.00 3.34 4.25
C ILE A 14 -14.99 1.83 4.02
N ARG A 15 -13.94 1.13 4.48
CA ARG A 15 -13.89 -0.34 4.41
C ARG A 15 -15.03 -1.02 5.16
N ARG A 16 -15.39 -0.53 6.35
CA ARG A 16 -16.52 -1.07 7.13
C ARG A 16 -17.87 -0.90 6.42
N LEU A 17 -17.98 0.05 5.51
CA LEU A 17 -19.17 0.23 4.67
C LEU A 17 -19.21 -0.72 3.46
N GLY A 18 -18.20 -1.58 3.29
CA GLY A 18 -18.11 -2.52 2.16
C GLY A 18 -17.70 -1.86 0.84
N ILE A 19 -17.14 -0.64 0.90
CA ILE A 19 -16.72 0.11 -0.28
C ILE A 19 -15.30 -0.28 -0.66
N THR A 20 -15.13 -0.82 -1.87
CA THR A 20 -13.80 -1.07 -2.43
C THR A 20 -13.07 0.25 -2.66
N THR A 21 -11.87 0.36 -2.10
CA THR A 21 -11.04 1.56 -2.19
C THR A 21 -9.74 1.24 -2.94
N ILE A 22 -9.35 2.11 -3.88
CA ILE A 22 -8.05 2.06 -4.55
C ILE A 22 -7.27 3.29 -4.10
N LEU A 23 -6.14 3.07 -3.45
CA LEU A 23 -5.22 4.12 -3.03
C LEU A 23 -4.00 4.11 -3.95
N VAL A 24 -3.62 5.29 -4.45
CA VAL A 24 -2.40 5.49 -5.25
C VAL A 24 -1.52 6.46 -4.48
N GLU A 25 -0.30 6.03 -4.17
CA GLU A 25 0.62 6.81 -3.35
C GLU A 25 2.07 6.68 -3.82
N GLN A 26 2.83 7.76 -3.64
CA GLN A 26 4.28 7.73 -3.87
C GLN A 26 5.02 7.14 -2.67
N ASN A 27 4.47 7.31 -1.46
CA ASN A 27 4.99 6.65 -0.27
C ASN A 27 4.44 5.22 -0.21
N ALA A 28 5.14 4.30 -0.87
CA ALA A 28 4.74 2.91 -0.96
C ALA A 28 4.59 2.23 0.42
N VAL A 29 5.45 2.54 1.39
CA VAL A 29 5.36 1.94 2.73
C VAL A 29 4.06 2.34 3.43
N ALA A 30 3.68 3.62 3.35
CA ALA A 30 2.42 4.08 3.92
C ALA A 30 1.23 3.37 3.24
N ALA A 31 1.25 3.27 1.91
CA ALA A 31 0.21 2.59 1.15
C ALA A 31 0.11 1.10 1.52
N LEU A 32 1.24 0.41 1.63
CA LEU A 32 1.30 -1.00 1.98
C LEU A 32 0.78 -1.27 3.39
N ASN A 33 1.05 -0.39 4.37
CA ASN A 33 0.52 -0.54 5.72
C ASN A 33 -1.01 -0.42 5.75
N LEU A 34 -1.60 0.31 4.80
CA LEU A 34 -3.03 0.54 4.70
C LEU A 34 -3.74 -0.46 3.78
N ALA A 35 -3.02 -1.12 2.87
CA ALA A 35 -3.63 -1.94 1.82
C ALA A 35 -3.74 -3.42 2.19
N ASP A 36 -4.75 -4.09 1.62
CA ASP A 36 -4.89 -5.55 1.70
C ASP A 36 -4.11 -6.25 0.57
N ARG A 37 -4.02 -5.60 -0.60
CA ARG A 37 -3.30 -6.05 -1.80
C ARG A 37 -2.56 -4.86 -2.38
N ALA A 38 -1.39 -5.11 -2.97
CA ALA A 38 -0.58 -4.09 -3.61
C ALA A 38 -0.24 -4.46 -5.05
N ALA A 39 -0.33 -3.47 -5.94
CA ALA A 39 0.24 -3.53 -7.27
C ALA A 39 1.29 -2.42 -7.39
N ILE A 40 2.53 -2.78 -7.71
CA ILE A 40 3.65 -1.84 -7.86
C ILE A 40 3.88 -1.60 -9.34
N LEU A 41 3.85 -0.33 -9.74
CA LEU A 41 4.08 0.11 -11.11
C LEU A 41 5.46 0.73 -11.22
N ASP A 42 6.28 0.23 -12.13
CA ASP A 42 7.55 0.83 -12.51
C ASP A 42 7.63 0.98 -14.04
N MET A 43 8.01 2.18 -14.50
CA MET A 43 8.11 2.55 -15.92
C MET A 43 6.93 2.06 -16.79
N GLY A 44 5.70 2.18 -16.27
CA GLY A 44 4.48 1.78 -16.97
C GLY A 44 4.21 0.27 -17.02
N ARG A 45 4.93 -0.53 -16.21
CA ARG A 45 4.73 -1.98 -16.09
C ARG A 45 4.46 -2.35 -14.63
N ILE A 46 3.53 -3.29 -14.43
CA ILE A 46 3.30 -3.87 -13.11
C ILE A 46 4.44 -4.84 -12.83
N VAL A 47 5.24 -4.53 -11.80
CA VAL A 47 6.42 -5.31 -11.40
C VAL A 47 6.16 -6.18 -10.17
N TYR A 48 5.08 -5.91 -9.45
CA TYR A 48 4.56 -6.73 -8.35
C TYR A 48 3.04 -6.62 -8.32
N ASP A 49 2.35 -7.72 -8.03
CA ASP A 49 0.91 -7.77 -7.78
C ASP A 49 0.61 -8.92 -6.81
N GLY A 50 0.28 -8.59 -5.56
CA GLY A 50 0.16 -9.57 -4.48
C GLY A 50 -0.22 -8.96 -3.14
N ASP A 51 -0.07 -9.72 -2.05
CA ASP A 51 -0.42 -9.27 -0.70
C ASP A 51 0.52 -8.14 -0.24
N ALA A 52 -0.05 -7.03 0.23
CA ALA A 52 0.73 -5.90 0.71
C ALA A 52 1.66 -6.28 1.90
N LYS A 53 1.25 -7.25 2.72
CA LYS A 53 2.01 -7.74 3.88
C LYS A 53 3.23 -8.54 3.48
N GLU A 54 3.19 -9.25 2.34
CA GLU A 54 4.36 -9.97 1.83
C GLU A 54 5.47 -9.00 1.47
N VAL A 55 5.14 -7.92 0.74
CA VAL A 55 6.11 -6.87 0.41
C VAL A 55 6.65 -6.20 1.66
N LEU A 56 5.83 -5.92 2.67
CA LEU A 56 6.30 -5.30 3.91
C LEU A 56 7.25 -6.20 4.71
N ALA A 57 6.94 -7.49 4.79
CA ALA A 57 7.69 -8.45 5.60
C ALA A 57 9.02 -8.87 4.95
N ASP A 58 9.10 -8.86 3.62
CA ASP A 58 10.27 -9.31 2.87
C ASP A 58 11.22 -8.15 2.54
N GLU A 59 12.39 -8.15 3.17
CA GLU A 59 13.45 -7.17 2.93
C GLU A 59 13.93 -7.18 1.48
N GLU A 60 14.03 -8.34 0.83
CA GLU A 60 14.48 -8.43 -0.57
C GLU A 60 13.46 -7.79 -1.52
N LEU A 61 12.16 -7.99 -1.26
CA LEU A 61 11.10 -7.34 -2.04
C LEU A 61 11.08 -5.83 -1.82
N ARG A 62 11.29 -5.35 -0.58
CA ARG A 62 11.39 -3.90 -0.29
C ARG A 62 12.57 -3.27 -1.01
N GLN A 63 13.75 -3.89 -0.96
CA GLN A 63 14.92 -3.41 -1.68
C GLN A 63 14.68 -3.38 -3.19
N ARG A 64 14.08 -4.45 -3.73
CA ARG A 64 13.84 -4.60 -5.18
C ARG A 64 12.84 -3.58 -5.74
N TYR A 65 11.74 -3.34 -5.03
CA TYR A 65 10.62 -2.56 -5.58
C TYR A 65 10.46 -1.17 -5.00
N LEU A 66 10.93 -0.95 -3.77
CA LEU A 66 10.75 0.31 -3.05
C LEU A 66 12.06 1.07 -2.86
N ALA A 67 13.21 0.44 -3.19
CA ALA A 67 14.55 0.96 -2.93
C ALA A 67 14.77 1.32 -1.44
N LEU A 68 14.20 0.51 -0.55
CA LEU A 68 14.24 0.64 0.91
C LEU A 68 15.00 -0.53 1.53
#